data_AF-A0A959EEB5-F1
#
_entry.id   AF-A0A959EEB5-F1
#
_cell.length_a   1.000
_cell.length_b   1.000
_cell.length_c   1.000
_cell.angle_alpha   90.00
_cell.angle_beta   90.00
_cell.angle_gamma   90.00
#
_symmetry.space_group_name_H-M   'P 1'
#
loop_
_entity.id
_entity.type
_entity.pdbx_description
1 polymer ?
#
loop_
_entity_poly.entity_id
_entity_poly.type
_entity_poly.pdbx_seq_one_letter_code
_entity_poly.pdbx_strand_id
1 'polypeptide(L)'
;MKMFYFYLLVLFISLTSCVAVGKKSFVRSPNYSSDKTIKVVALNTSDLILGRMEHYLLENGLPVISDNYLRGAVPTGMGLTVQSSDTTYTIPQYHPVALQLFEEKPTDYILKYEYNSGFSANKQSFTYFNARLINSKTGAFDVSFTFTQGNLGWGKRKVDKVLSTFARALAGK
;
A
#
# COMPACT_ATOMS: atom_id res chain seq x y z
N MET A 1 -54.27 12.11 -5.17
CA MET A 1 -53.49 10.90 -4.80
C MET A 1 -52.49 10.40 -5.86
N LYS A 2 -52.17 11.15 -6.94
CA LYS A 2 -51.20 10.68 -7.96
C LYS A 2 -49.74 11.06 -7.69
N MET A 3 -49.48 12.11 -6.92
CA MET A 3 -48.10 12.55 -6.60
C MET A 3 -47.37 11.65 -5.60
N PHE A 4 -48.07 10.98 -4.70
CA PHE A 4 -47.44 10.17 -3.65
C PHE A 4 -46.70 8.94 -4.22
N TYR A 5 -47.25 8.32 -5.26
CA TYR A 5 -46.63 7.19 -5.95
C TYR A 5 -45.37 7.57 -6.72
N PHE A 6 -45.29 8.81 -7.23
CA PHE A 6 -44.11 9.30 -7.95
C PHE A 6 -42.91 9.46 -7.01
N TYR A 7 -43.11 10.06 -5.83
CA TYR A 7 -42.05 10.19 -4.82
C TYR A 7 -41.59 8.82 -4.28
N LEU A 8 -42.52 7.89 -4.08
CA LEU A 8 -42.21 6.54 -3.60
C LEU A 8 -41.39 5.76 -4.65
N LEU A 9 -41.72 5.91 -5.95
CA LEU A 9 -40.97 5.29 -7.05
C LEU A 9 -39.56 5.87 -7.23
N VAL A 10 -39.39 7.19 -7.09
CA VAL A 10 -38.05 7.83 -7.11
C VAL A 10 -37.19 7.38 -5.91
N LEU A 11 -37.80 7.14 -4.74
CA LEU A 11 -37.11 6.65 -3.56
C LEU A 11 -36.67 5.17 -3.71
N PHE A 12 -37.47 4.34 -4.38
CA PHE A 12 -37.07 2.96 -4.69
C PHE A 12 -36.00 2.86 -5.79
N ILE A 13 -36.05 3.71 -6.81
CA ILE A 13 -35.02 3.74 -7.88
C ILE A 13 -33.67 4.25 -7.36
N SER A 14 -33.67 5.14 -6.36
CA SER A 14 -32.41 5.58 -5.73
C SER A 14 -31.80 4.50 -4.82
N LEU A 15 -32.62 3.62 -4.23
CA LEU A 15 -32.15 2.49 -3.41
C LEU A 15 -31.65 1.28 -4.22
N THR A 16 -31.98 1.16 -5.50
CA THR A 16 -31.53 0.05 -6.37
C THR A 16 -30.25 0.37 -7.16
N SER A 17 -29.64 1.53 -6.91
CA SER A 17 -28.35 1.85 -7.52
C SER A 17 -27.30 0.79 -7.12
N CYS A 18 -26.80 0.05 -8.11
CA CYS A 18 -25.76 -0.96 -7.93
C CYS A 18 -24.49 -0.24 -7.44
N VAL A 19 -24.31 -0.22 -6.13
CA VAL A 19 -23.18 0.47 -5.50
C VAL A 19 -21.91 -0.32 -5.83
N ALA A 20 -21.00 0.29 -6.59
CA ALA A 20 -19.66 -0.25 -6.82
C ALA A 20 -18.84 -0.16 -5.51
N VAL A 21 -19.03 -1.14 -4.62
CA VAL A 21 -18.23 -1.30 -3.41
C VAL A 21 -16.80 -1.66 -3.82
N GLY A 22 -15.79 -1.06 -3.16
CA GLY A 22 -14.39 -1.37 -3.42
C GLY A 22 -14.13 -2.88 -3.34
N LYS A 23 -13.38 -3.41 -4.31
CA LYS A 23 -13.12 -4.85 -4.45
C LYS A 23 -11.86 -5.20 -3.66
N LYS A 24 -11.89 -6.33 -2.96
CA LYS A 24 -10.71 -6.96 -2.38
C LYS A 24 -10.64 -8.42 -2.81
N SER A 25 -9.45 -8.90 -3.08
CA SER A 25 -9.16 -10.31 -3.37
C SER A 25 -7.98 -10.74 -2.51
N PHE A 26 -8.07 -11.92 -1.91
CA PHE A 26 -6.99 -12.53 -1.14
C PHE A 26 -6.88 -13.99 -1.60
N VAL A 27 -5.71 -14.35 -2.12
CA VAL A 27 -5.39 -15.68 -2.61
C VAL A 27 -4.19 -16.18 -1.82
N ARG A 28 -4.28 -17.43 -1.35
CA ARG A 28 -3.24 -18.06 -0.54
C ARG A 28 -3.01 -19.49 -1.02
N SER A 29 -1.74 -19.80 -1.24
CA SER A 29 -1.22 -21.12 -1.56
C SER A 29 -1.38 -22.07 -0.37
N PRO A 30 -1.64 -23.37 -0.59
CA PRO A 30 -1.66 -24.37 0.47
C PRO A 30 -0.32 -24.47 1.23
N ASN A 31 0.79 -24.08 0.59
CA ASN A 31 2.13 -24.19 1.17
C ASN A 31 2.54 -22.98 2.02
N TYR A 32 1.66 -21.97 2.12
CA TYR A 32 1.88 -20.81 2.95
C TYR A 32 1.79 -21.16 4.44
N SER A 33 2.71 -20.61 5.24
CA SER A 33 2.70 -20.73 6.70
C SER A 33 2.97 -19.38 7.37
N SER A 34 2.21 -19.07 8.41
CA SER A 34 2.26 -17.76 9.12
C SER A 34 3.35 -17.66 10.19
N ASP A 35 3.98 -18.76 10.56
CA ASP A 35 5.09 -18.86 11.50
C ASP A 35 6.46 -18.54 10.88
N LYS A 36 6.50 -18.38 9.55
CA LYS A 36 7.70 -18.09 8.78
C LYS A 36 8.03 -16.61 8.75
N THR A 37 9.31 -16.31 8.58
CA THR A 37 9.82 -14.94 8.57
C THR A 37 9.46 -14.19 7.29
N ILE A 38 9.06 -12.92 7.44
CA ILE A 38 8.67 -12.04 6.34
C ILE A 38 9.58 -10.82 6.33
N LYS A 39 10.24 -10.55 5.19
CA LYS A 39 10.90 -9.27 4.93
C LYS A 39 10.02 -8.42 4.02
N VAL A 40 9.77 -7.18 4.42
CA VAL A 40 9.00 -6.23 3.60
C VAL A 40 9.96 -5.46 2.70
N VAL A 41 9.68 -5.45 1.40
CA VAL A 41 10.52 -4.75 0.41
C VAL A 41 9.67 -3.73 -0.33
N ALA A 42 9.98 -2.46 -0.13
CA ALA A 42 9.38 -1.37 -0.87
C ALA A 42 10.00 -1.27 -2.27
N LEU A 43 9.13 -1.23 -3.30
CA LEU A 43 9.51 -0.90 -4.67
C LEU A 43 9.63 0.62 -4.90
N ASN A 44 8.95 1.41 -4.07
CA ASN A 44 8.98 2.87 -4.11
C ASN A 44 9.86 3.43 -2.98
N THR A 45 10.46 4.61 -3.18
CA THR A 45 11.37 5.29 -2.22
C THR A 45 10.67 5.86 -0.97
N SER A 46 9.37 5.65 -0.79
CA SER A 46 8.63 6.17 0.36
C SER A 46 8.55 5.12 1.48
N ASP A 47 9.40 5.28 2.49
CA ASP A 47 9.54 4.36 3.62
C ASP A 47 8.32 4.31 4.55
N LEU A 48 7.40 5.29 4.46
CA LEU A 48 6.25 5.39 5.37
C LEU A 48 5.28 4.20 5.26
N ILE A 49 5.04 3.69 4.07
CA ILE A 49 4.14 2.53 3.88
C ILE A 49 4.85 1.24 4.30
N LEU A 50 6.17 1.14 4.11
CA LEU A 50 6.97 0.01 4.55
C LEU A 50 6.88 -0.13 6.07
N GLY A 51 7.20 0.94 6.80
CA GLY A 51 7.16 0.91 8.28
C GLY A 51 5.76 0.62 8.82
N ARG A 52 4.70 1.15 8.18
CA ARG A 52 3.32 0.80 8.56
C ARG A 52 2.98 -0.65 8.30
N MET A 53 3.43 -1.21 7.16
CA MET A 53 3.22 -2.61 6.85
C MET A 53 3.91 -3.51 7.87
N GLU A 54 5.19 -3.26 8.16
CA GLU A 54 5.94 -3.99 9.19
C GLU A 54 5.23 -3.93 10.55
N HIS A 55 4.77 -2.74 10.95
CA HIS A 55 4.01 -2.56 12.18
C HIS A 55 2.74 -3.43 12.23
N TYR A 56 1.91 -3.42 11.17
CA TYR A 56 0.68 -4.22 11.15
C TYR A 56 0.95 -5.73 11.12
N LEU A 57 2.02 -6.17 10.45
CA LEU A 57 2.41 -7.58 10.46
C LEU A 57 2.83 -8.02 11.87
N LEU A 58 3.67 -7.24 12.54
CA LEU A 58 4.10 -7.47 13.93
C LEU A 58 2.93 -7.44 14.92
N GLU A 59 2.02 -6.47 14.80
CA GLU A 59 0.81 -6.35 15.63
C GLU A 59 -0.07 -7.61 15.53
N ASN A 60 -0.07 -8.29 14.38
CA ASN A 60 -0.84 -9.50 14.16
C ASN A 60 -0.11 -10.79 14.54
N GLY A 61 1.14 -10.70 15.02
CA GLY A 61 1.95 -11.82 15.49
C GLY A 61 2.78 -12.51 14.41
N LEU A 62 2.96 -11.86 13.25
CA LEU A 62 3.79 -12.41 12.17
C LEU A 62 5.27 -12.05 12.40
N PRO A 63 6.22 -12.99 12.23
CA PRO A 63 7.64 -12.70 12.38
C PRO A 63 8.13 -11.83 11.22
N VAL A 64 8.58 -10.61 11.52
CA VAL A 64 9.08 -9.66 10.51
C VAL A 64 10.58 -9.43 10.69
N ILE A 65 11.31 -9.47 9.57
CA ILE A 65 12.69 -8.99 9.49
C ILE A 65 12.64 -7.57 8.92
N SER A 66 13.09 -6.60 9.72
CA SER A 66 13.12 -5.19 9.32
C SER A 66 14.03 -4.94 8.12
N ASP A 67 13.69 -3.92 7.32
CA ASP A 67 14.62 -3.44 6.29
C ASP A 67 15.95 -3.01 6.93
N ASN A 68 17.04 -3.41 6.27
CA ASN A 68 18.41 -3.19 6.72
C ASN A 68 19.07 -1.99 6.02
N TYR A 69 18.32 -1.27 5.19
CA TYR A 69 18.80 -0.08 4.50
C TYR A 69 18.13 1.17 5.05
N LEU A 70 18.94 2.18 5.34
CA LEU A 70 18.48 3.55 5.50
C LEU A 70 18.56 4.24 4.14
N ARG A 71 17.41 4.64 3.58
CA ARG A 71 17.32 5.29 2.29
C ARG A 71 17.15 6.79 2.50
N GLY A 72 17.99 7.58 1.84
CA GLY A 72 17.98 9.03 1.95
C GLY A 72 18.30 9.70 0.63
N ALA A 73 18.07 11.00 0.58
CA ALA A 73 18.46 11.84 -0.54
C ALA A 73 19.59 12.77 -0.04
N VAL A 74 20.80 12.60 -0.55
CA VAL A 74 21.90 13.53 -0.25
C VAL A 74 22.06 14.52 -1.40
N PRO A 75 22.31 15.80 -1.11
CA PRO A 75 22.57 16.79 -2.14
C PRO A 75 23.84 16.39 -2.88
N THR A 76 23.73 16.29 -4.20
CA THR A 76 24.92 16.28 -5.04
C THR A 76 25.51 17.67 -4.99
N GLY A 77 26.82 17.81 -4.83
CA GLY A 77 27.50 19.12 -4.85
C GLY A 77 27.31 19.91 -6.16
N MET A 78 26.57 19.37 -7.13
CA MET A 78 26.11 20.05 -8.34
C MET A 78 24.63 20.39 -8.19
N GLY A 79 24.28 21.66 -8.44
CA GLY A 79 22.89 22.09 -8.56
C GLY A 79 22.41 22.07 -10.01
N LEU A 80 21.12 21.82 -10.22
CA LEU A 80 20.45 21.98 -11.49
C LEU A 80 20.11 23.47 -11.69
N THR A 81 20.71 24.10 -12.71
CA THR A 81 20.33 25.45 -13.11
C THR A 81 19.03 25.39 -13.89
N VAL A 82 17.98 26.02 -13.36
CA VAL A 82 16.68 26.14 -14.01
C VAL A 82 16.54 27.56 -14.55
N GLN A 83 16.35 27.66 -15.87
CA GLN A 83 15.98 28.90 -16.53
C GLN A 83 14.46 28.96 -16.66
N SER A 84 13.87 29.99 -16.05
CA SER A 84 12.51 30.47 -16.32
C SER A 84 12.58 31.70 -17.21
N SER A 85 11.43 32.14 -17.74
CA SER A 85 11.33 33.30 -18.65
C SER A 85 12.03 34.55 -18.11
N ASP A 86 11.98 34.76 -16.79
CA ASP A 86 12.44 35.99 -16.14
C ASP A 86 13.54 35.79 -15.11
N THR A 87 14.00 34.54 -14.86
CA THR A 87 14.99 34.27 -13.82
C THR A 87 15.73 32.96 -14.05
N THR A 88 17.00 32.95 -13.64
CA THR A 88 17.82 31.74 -13.54
C THR A 88 18.09 31.47 -12.06
N TYR A 89 17.75 30.28 -11.58
CA TYR A 89 18.06 29.87 -10.20
C TYR A 89 18.57 28.43 -10.16
N THR A 90 19.41 28.14 -9.18
CA THR A 90 20.02 26.82 -9.00
C THR A 90 19.27 26.05 -7.92
N ILE A 91 18.80 24.86 -8.27
CA ILE A 91 18.13 23.95 -7.33
C ILE A 91 19.12 22.84 -6.94
N PRO A 92 19.31 22.50 -5.66
CA PRO A 92 20.13 21.35 -5.28
C PRO A 92 19.57 20.09 -5.94
N GLN A 93 20.41 19.39 -6.69
CA GLN A 93 20.09 18.07 -7.18
C GLN A 93 20.39 17.08 -6.04
N TYR A 94 19.53 16.06 -5.88
CA TYR A 94 19.71 15.04 -4.86
C TYR A 94 19.90 13.67 -5.51
N HIS A 95 20.80 12.86 -4.97
CA HIS A 95 20.93 11.45 -5.35
C HIS A 95 20.41 10.54 -4.24
N PRO A 96 19.66 9.48 -4.60
CA PRO A 96 19.27 8.47 -3.63
C PRO A 96 20.52 7.73 -3.16
N VAL A 97 20.73 7.69 -1.86
CA VAL A 97 21.76 6.88 -1.22
C VAL A 97 21.08 5.90 -0.28
N ALA A 98 21.54 4.65 -0.33
CA ALA A 98 21.12 3.59 0.59
C ALA A 98 22.33 3.20 1.43
N LEU A 99 22.23 3.37 2.74
CA LEU A 99 23.25 2.93 3.69
C LEU A 99 22.78 1.64 4.36
N GLN A 100 23.57 0.58 4.21
CA GLN A 100 23.30 -0.69 4.88
C GLN A 100 23.65 -0.58 6.36
N LEU A 101 22.66 -0.79 7.24
CA LEU A 101 22.81 -0.71 8.69
C LEU A 101 23.33 -2.04 9.29
N PHE A 102 22.92 -3.17 8.71
CA PHE A 102 23.32 -4.51 9.13
C PHE A 102 23.26 -5.52 7.98
N GLU A 103 23.94 -6.66 8.13
CA GLU A 103 23.91 -7.74 7.14
C GLU A 103 22.50 -8.28 6.90
N GLU A 104 22.22 -8.63 5.65
CA GLU A 104 20.94 -9.20 5.24
C GLU A 104 20.72 -10.54 5.96
N LYS A 105 19.64 -10.62 6.76
CA LYS A 105 19.24 -11.89 7.38
C LYS A 105 18.44 -12.73 6.39
N PRO A 106 18.63 -14.06 6.37
CA PRO A 106 17.80 -14.94 5.56
C PRO A 106 16.34 -14.82 6.01
N THR A 107 15.44 -14.72 5.03
CA THR A 107 13.99 -14.66 5.24
C THR A 107 13.34 -15.81 4.49
N ASP A 108 12.22 -16.33 4.99
CA ASP A 108 11.43 -17.35 4.29
C ASP A 108 10.55 -16.73 3.20
N TYR A 109 10.09 -15.51 3.46
CA TYR A 109 9.19 -14.78 2.59
C TYR A 109 9.67 -13.35 2.33
N ILE A 110 9.44 -12.90 1.10
CA ILE A 110 9.63 -11.51 0.67
C ILE A 110 8.25 -10.93 0.34
N LEU A 111 7.83 -9.91 1.07
CA LEU A 111 6.61 -9.16 0.80
C LEU A 111 6.93 -7.98 -0.12
N LYS A 112 6.47 -8.05 -1.36
CA LYS A 112 6.48 -6.93 -2.30
C LYS A 112 5.10 -6.31 -2.35
N TYR A 113 5.06 -4.99 -2.54
CA TYR A 113 3.79 -4.30 -2.70
C TYR A 113 3.90 -3.12 -3.67
N GLU A 114 2.77 -2.81 -4.27
CA GLU A 114 2.54 -1.69 -5.17
C GLU A 114 1.25 -1.00 -4.73
N TYR A 115 1.21 0.33 -4.78
CA TYR A 115 0.02 1.07 -4.41
C TYR A 115 -0.11 2.38 -5.18
N ASN A 116 -1.35 2.79 -5.39
CA ASN A 116 -1.69 4.15 -5.79
C ASN A 116 -2.33 4.85 -4.61
N SER A 117 -1.77 6.00 -4.23
CA SER A 117 -2.33 6.84 -3.18
C SER A 117 -3.45 7.71 -3.71
N GLY A 118 -4.49 7.89 -2.91
CA GLY A 118 -5.46 8.97 -3.04
C GLY A 118 -5.54 9.76 -1.76
N PHE A 119 -6.02 11.01 -1.85
CA PHE A 119 -6.32 11.83 -0.68
C PHE A 119 -7.83 11.94 -0.47
N SER A 120 -8.28 11.88 0.78
CA SER A 120 -9.66 12.19 1.18
C SER A 120 -9.63 12.92 2.51
N ALA A 121 -10.21 14.13 2.56
CA ALA A 121 -10.41 14.91 3.79
C ALA A 121 -9.19 14.88 4.74
N ASN A 122 -8.01 15.24 4.21
CA ASN A 122 -6.71 15.29 4.91
C ASN A 122 -6.13 13.94 5.39
N LYS A 123 -6.58 12.82 4.84
CA LYS A 123 -6.05 11.48 5.18
C LYS A 123 -5.59 10.75 3.92
N GLN A 124 -4.44 10.08 4.03
CA GLN A 124 -3.93 9.21 2.98
C GLN A 124 -4.81 7.96 2.87
N SER A 125 -5.19 7.62 1.65
CA SER A 125 -5.99 6.46 1.30
C SER A 125 -5.35 5.71 0.14
N PHE A 126 -5.71 4.45 -0.07
CA PHE A 126 -5.34 3.75 -1.29
C PHE A 126 -6.49 3.84 -2.28
N THR A 127 -6.19 4.20 -3.53
CA THR A 127 -7.08 3.92 -4.67
C THR A 127 -6.87 2.51 -5.18
N TYR A 128 -5.63 2.02 -5.06
CA TYR A 128 -5.23 0.66 -5.38
C TYR A 128 -4.10 0.22 -4.44
N PHE A 129 -4.10 -1.06 -4.07
CA PHE A 129 -3.03 -1.68 -3.32
C PHE A 129 -2.92 -3.16 -3.73
N ASN A 130 -1.73 -3.60 -4.11
CA ASN A 130 -1.41 -4.99 -4.36
C ASN A 130 -0.22 -5.40 -3.51
N ALA A 131 -0.36 -6.50 -2.77
CA ALA A 131 0.69 -7.10 -1.98
C ALA A 131 0.87 -8.55 -2.41
N ARG A 132 2.12 -8.98 -2.55
CA ARG A 132 2.49 -10.34 -2.93
C ARG A 132 3.56 -10.86 -2.01
N LEU A 133 3.31 -12.04 -1.46
CA LEU A 133 4.27 -12.77 -0.66
C LEU A 133 4.97 -13.80 -1.55
N ILE A 134 6.30 -13.68 -1.65
CA ILE A 134 7.15 -14.51 -2.49
C ILE A 134 7.94 -15.43 -1.59
N ASN A 135 7.89 -16.73 -1.84
CA ASN A 135 8.75 -17.71 -1.17
C ASN A 135 10.20 -17.48 -1.61
N SER A 136 11.09 -17.20 -0.65
CA SER A 136 12.48 -16.83 -0.96
C SER A 136 13.28 -17.98 -1.59
N LYS A 137 12.91 -19.23 -1.29
CA LYS A 137 13.58 -20.44 -1.79
C LYS A 137 13.13 -20.81 -3.19
N THR A 138 11.84 -20.70 -3.48
CA THR A 138 11.26 -21.16 -4.76
C THR A 138 10.98 -20.02 -5.74
N GLY A 139 10.95 -18.78 -5.28
CA GLY A 139 10.53 -17.62 -6.08
C GLY A 139 9.03 -17.57 -6.40
N ALA A 140 8.23 -18.54 -5.93
CA ALA A 140 6.81 -18.61 -6.20
C ALA A 140 5.99 -17.63 -5.34
N PHE A 141 4.86 -17.18 -5.87
CA PHE A 141 3.90 -16.38 -5.11
C PHE A 141 3.03 -17.30 -4.24
N ASP A 142 3.21 -17.22 -2.92
CA ASP A 142 2.42 -17.99 -1.96
C ASP A 142 1.19 -17.24 -1.47
N VAL A 143 1.20 -15.90 -1.48
CA VAL A 143 0.03 -15.08 -1.15
C VAL A 143 -0.07 -13.89 -2.09
N SER A 144 -1.29 -13.55 -2.50
CA SER A 144 -1.58 -12.34 -3.24
C SER A 144 -2.79 -11.65 -2.65
N PHE A 145 -2.68 -10.36 -2.38
CA PHE A 145 -3.76 -9.52 -1.93
C PHE A 145 -3.90 -8.33 -2.86
N THR A 146 -5.11 -8.09 -3.34
CA THR A 146 -5.44 -6.92 -4.17
C THR A 146 -6.59 -6.18 -3.55
N PHE A 147 -6.47 -4.86 -3.51
CA PHE A 147 -7.51 -3.94 -3.10
C PHE A 147 -7.66 -2.85 -4.16
N THR A 148 -8.90 -2.57 -4.53
CA THR A 148 -9.27 -1.48 -5.44
C THR A 148 -10.41 -0.69 -4.82
N GLN A 149 -10.23 0.62 -4.71
CA GLN A 149 -11.24 1.54 -4.20
C GLN A 149 -12.35 1.73 -5.25
N GLY A 150 -13.61 1.70 -4.80
CA GLY A 150 -14.76 2.06 -5.65
C GLY A 150 -14.89 3.58 -5.83
N ASN A 151 -15.55 4.01 -6.91
CA ASN A 151 -15.61 5.40 -7.38
C ASN A 151 -16.36 6.41 -6.48
N LEU A 152 -16.99 6.01 -5.36
CA LEU A 152 -17.74 6.96 -4.53
C LEU A 152 -16.86 7.72 -3.52
N GLY A 153 -16.89 9.04 -3.60
CA GLY A 153 -16.03 9.99 -2.88
C GLY A 153 -16.21 10.12 -1.36
N TRP A 154 -17.17 9.41 -0.75
CA TRP A 154 -17.54 9.59 0.67
C TRP A 154 -16.99 8.50 1.62
N GLY A 155 -16.22 7.54 1.10
CA GLY A 155 -15.70 6.43 1.90
C GLY A 155 -14.40 5.85 1.37
N LYS A 156 -13.37 6.69 1.14
CA LYS A 156 -12.04 6.17 0.80
C LYS A 156 -11.49 5.37 1.97
N ARG A 157 -11.11 4.11 1.72
CA ARG A 157 -10.52 3.27 2.78
C ARG A 157 -9.12 3.78 3.09
N LYS A 158 -8.92 4.13 4.36
CA LYS A 158 -7.63 4.57 4.88
C LYS A 158 -6.58 3.49 4.67
N VAL A 159 -5.35 3.91 4.43
CA VAL A 159 -4.16 3.05 4.33
C VAL A 159 -4.15 2.01 5.45
N ASP A 160 -4.24 2.48 6.69
CA ASP A 160 -4.23 1.68 7.92
C ASP A 160 -5.26 0.55 7.91
N LYS A 161 -6.47 0.82 7.41
CA LYS A 161 -7.53 -0.20 7.34
C LYS A 161 -7.22 -1.28 6.32
N VAL A 162 -6.63 -0.91 5.18
CA VAL A 162 -6.25 -1.86 4.12
C VAL A 162 -5.08 -2.71 4.59
N LEU A 163 -4.03 -2.10 5.15
CA LEU A 163 -2.85 -2.80 5.65
C LEU A 163 -3.20 -3.75 6.80
N SER A 164 -3.98 -3.28 7.78
CA SER A 164 -4.45 -4.13 8.89
C SER A 164 -5.33 -5.29 8.40
N THR A 165 -6.18 -5.06 7.39
CA THR A 165 -6.99 -6.15 6.80
C THR A 165 -6.11 -7.21 6.13
N PHE A 166 -5.07 -6.78 5.42
CA PHE A 166 -4.11 -7.70 4.81
C PHE A 166 -3.34 -8.50 5.86
N ALA A 167 -2.78 -7.84 6.88
CA ALA A 167 -2.02 -8.50 7.95
C ALA A 167 -2.87 -9.53 8.72
N ARG A 168 -4.14 -9.22 9.02
CA ARG A 168 -5.07 -10.18 9.65
C ARG A 168 -5.34 -11.39 8.76
N ALA A 169 -5.65 -11.16 7.48
CA ALA A 169 -5.89 -12.24 6.54
C ALA A 169 -4.67 -13.17 6.41
N LEU A 170 -3.47 -12.58 6.43
CA LEU A 170 -2.20 -13.28 6.38
C LEU A 170 -1.95 -14.11 7.66
N ALA A 171 -2.30 -13.56 8.82
CA ALA A 171 -2.27 -14.27 10.11
C ALA A 171 -3.40 -15.30 10.29
N GLY A 172 -4.37 -15.38 9.37
CA GLY A 172 -5.52 -16.28 9.48
C GLY A 172 -6.61 -15.81 10.46
N LYS A 173 -6.72 -14.50 10.71
CA LYS A 173 -7.70 -13.86 11.60
C LYS A 173 -8.79 -13.12 10.82
#